data_AF-A0A1W9I2Q1-F1
#
_entry.id   AF-A0A1W9I2Q1-F1
#
_cell.length_a   1.000
_cell.length_b   1.000
_cell.length_c   1.000
_cell.angle_alpha   90.00
_cell.angle_beta   90.00
_cell.angle_gamma   90.00
#
_symmetry.space_group_name_H-M   'P 1'
#
loop_
_entity.id
_entity.type
_entity.pdbx_description
1 polymer ?
#
loop_
_entity_poly.entity_id
_entity_poly.type
_entity_poly.pdbx_seq_one_letter_code
_entity_poly.pdbx_strand_id
1 'polypeptide(L)'
;MKISNVALIAIIAFSILLVPVAGYCSVESTLGAIQSKLINTILPLCAVLGLVFSAFSFFTGNPSARSHLWLAIIGMIVGFGAPSIVTFLRGLVN
;
A
#
# COMPACT_ATOMS: atom_id res chain seq x y z
N MET A 1 -31.80 -36.08 -10.90
CA MET A 1 -31.28 -34.94 -11.67
C MET A 1 -30.32 -35.48 -12.72
N LYS A 2 -30.58 -35.21 -14.01
CA LYS A 2 -29.87 -35.85 -15.13
C LYS A 2 -28.37 -35.57 -15.06
N ILE A 3 -27.54 -36.62 -15.16
CA ILE A 3 -26.06 -36.58 -15.20
C ILE A 3 -25.50 -35.51 -16.15
N SER A 4 -26.23 -35.18 -17.22
CA SER A 4 -25.93 -34.07 -18.13
C SER A 4 -25.83 -32.71 -17.43
N ASN A 5 -26.71 -32.41 -16.46
CA ASN A 5 -26.67 -31.14 -15.72
C ASN A 5 -25.47 -31.08 -14.76
N VAL A 6 -25.08 -32.20 -14.17
CA VAL A 6 -23.91 -32.25 -13.27
C VAL A 6 -22.62 -32.10 -14.07
N ALA A 7 -22.52 -32.76 -15.24
CA ALA A 7 -21.39 -32.61 -16.15
C ALA A 7 -21.27 -31.17 -16.69
N LEU A 8 -22.39 -30.55 -17.04
CA LEU A 8 -22.42 -29.16 -17.51
C LEU A 8 -21.99 -28.18 -16.41
N ILE A 9 -22.44 -28.38 -15.17
CA ILE A 9 -22.00 -27.56 -14.01
C ILE A 9 -20.49 -27.74 -13.75
N ALA A 10 -19.97 -28.96 -13.86
CA ALA A 10 -18.55 -29.23 -13.65
C ALA A 10 -17.66 -28.56 -14.72
N ILE A 11 -18.08 -28.56 -15.99
CA ILE A 11 -17.38 -27.90 -17.08
C ILE A 11 -17.38 -26.37 -16.87
N ILE A 12 -18.51 -25.80 -16.45
CA ILE A 12 -18.61 -24.36 -16.14
C ILE A 12 -17.70 -24.02 -14.96
N ALA A 13 -17.73 -24.78 -13.87
CA ALA A 13 -16.87 -24.55 -12.71
C ALA A 13 -15.37 -24.64 -13.06
N PHE A 14 -14.99 -25.59 -13.92
CA PHE A 14 -13.61 -25.74 -14.38
C PHE A 14 -13.18 -24.56 -15.27
N SER A 15 -14.06 -24.08 -16.15
CA SER A 15 -13.79 -22.91 -16.99
C SER A 15 -13.64 -21.62 -16.17
N ILE A 16 -14.43 -21.43 -15.11
CA ILE A 16 -14.31 -20.27 -14.21
C ILE A 16 -12.98 -20.29 -13.44
N LEU A 17 -12.43 -21.47 -13.13
CA LEU A 17 -11.13 -21.60 -12.47
C LEU A 17 -9.94 -21.39 -13.43
N LEU A 18 -10.08 -21.70 -14.72
CA LEU A 18 -9.03 -21.48 -15.72
C LEU A 18 -8.97 -20.04 -16.27
N VAL A 19 -10.09 -19.31 -16.28
CA VAL A 19 -10.16 -17.92 -16.80
C VAL A 19 -9.21 -16.95 -16.07
N PRO A 20 -9.06 -16.95 -14.74
CA PRO A 20 -8.10 -16.11 -14.04
C PRO A 20 -6.64 -16.42 -14.39
N VAL A 21 -6.32 -17.70 -14.60
CA VAL A 21 -5.00 -18.19 -15.00
C VAL A 21 -4.64 -17.76 -16.42
N ALA A 22 -5.59 -17.83 -17.36
CA ALA A 22 -5.38 -17.40 -18.74
C ALA A 22 -5.38 -15.86 -18.91
N GLY A 23 -6.09 -15.15 -18.03
CA GLY A 23 -6.19 -13.69 -18.07
C GLY A 23 -5.06 -12.92 -17.38
N TYR A 24 -4.07 -13.61 -16.78
CA TYR A 24 -3.00 -12.99 -15.95
C TYR A 24 -3.53 -12.01 -14.88
N CYS A 25 -4.80 -12.13 -14.50
CA CYS A 25 -5.46 -11.28 -13.50
C CYS A 25 -5.06 -11.74 -12.10
N SER A 26 -3.77 -11.68 -11.80
CA SER A 26 -3.24 -11.99 -10.49
C SER A 26 -3.54 -10.83 -9.55
N VAL A 27 -4.40 -11.10 -8.56
CA VAL A 27 -4.68 -10.15 -7.47
C VAL A 27 -3.42 -9.77 -6.69
N GLU A 28 -2.42 -10.65 -6.66
CA GLU A 28 -1.11 -10.38 -6.05
C GLU A 28 -0.34 -9.28 -6.82
N SER A 29 -0.37 -9.32 -8.15
CA SER A 29 0.25 -8.29 -9.00
C SER A 29 -0.44 -6.94 -8.82
N THR A 30 -1.78 -6.94 -8.80
CA THR A 30 -2.57 -5.71 -8.54
C THR A 30 -2.30 -5.17 -7.14
N LEU A 31 -2.26 -6.04 -6.12
CA LEU A 31 -1.99 -5.64 -4.74
C LEU A 31 -0.55 -5.10 -4.58
N GLY A 32 0.43 -5.74 -5.21
CA GLY A 32 1.81 -5.27 -5.24
C GLY A 32 1.98 -3.94 -5.98
N ALA A 33 1.26 -3.74 -7.09
CA ALA A 33 1.24 -2.47 -7.81
C ALA A 33 0.61 -1.35 -6.98
N ILE A 34 -0.49 -1.61 -6.28
CA ILE A 34 -1.13 -0.66 -5.37
C ILE A 34 -0.20 -0.32 -4.21
N GLN A 35 0.42 -1.32 -3.58
CA GLN A 35 1.39 -1.12 -2.50
C GLN A 35 2.56 -0.24 -2.98
N SER A 36 3.11 -0.55 -4.16
CA SER A 36 4.22 0.21 -4.74
C SER A 36 3.84 1.67 -4.99
N LYS A 37 2.66 1.96 -5.54
CA LYS A 37 2.20 3.34 -5.74
C LYS A 37 1.90 4.07 -4.43
N LEU A 38 1.36 3.35 -3.43
CA LEU A 38 1.08 3.93 -2.12
C LEU A 38 2.38 4.37 -1.42
N ILE A 39 3.39 3.50 -1.42
CA ILE A 39 4.67 3.77 -0.74
C ILE A 39 5.54 4.74 -1.53
N ASN A 40 5.62 4.62 -2.86
CA ASN A 40 6.57 5.41 -3.67
C ASN A 40 5.99 6.73 -4.17
N THR A 41 4.69 6.98 -4.02
CA THR A 41 4.08 8.20 -4.57
C THR A 41 3.16 8.87 -3.56
N ILE A 42 2.17 8.16 -3.03
CA ILE A 42 1.14 8.78 -2.19
C ILE A 42 1.68 9.15 -0.81
N LEU A 43 2.38 8.25 -0.12
CA LEU A 43 3.01 8.53 1.17
C LEU A 43 3.97 9.74 1.10
N PRO A 44 4.92 9.79 0.13
CA PRO A 44 5.82 10.94 -0.09
C PRO A 44 5.08 12.26 -0.21
N LEU A 45 4.01 12.29 -1.02
CA LEU A 45 3.22 13.51 -1.23
C LEU A 45 2.57 13.97 0.08
N CYS A 46 1.91 13.08 0.82
CA CYS A 46 1.28 13.43 2.09
C CYS A 46 2.29 13.97 3.11
N ALA A 47 3.49 13.39 3.17
CA ALA A 47 4.53 13.85 4.09
C ALA A 47 5.08 15.23 3.73
N VAL A 48 5.32 15.50 2.44
CA VAL A 48 5.76 16.82 1.98
C VAL A 48 4.70 17.87 2.30
N LEU A 49 3.42 17.59 2.07
CA LEU A 49 2.33 18.51 2.41
C LEU A 49 2.27 18.80 3.93
N GLY A 50 2.39 17.77 4.77
CA GLY A 50 2.41 17.94 6.23
C GLY A 50 3.62 18.74 6.74
N LEU A 51 4.78 18.54 6.11
CA LEU A 51 5.98 19.32 6.42
C LEU A 51 5.83 20.78 6.00
N VAL A 52 5.35 21.03 4.78
CA VAL A 52 5.16 22.38 4.25
C VAL A 52 4.17 23.16 5.12
N PHE A 53 3.06 22.53 5.51
CA PHE A 53 2.09 23.14 6.43
C PHE A 53 2.72 23.50 7.79
N SER A 54 3.51 22.59 8.35
CA SER A 54 4.20 22.82 9.63
C SER A 54 5.29 23.89 9.53
N ALA A 55 6.02 23.94 8.41
CA ALA A 55 7.02 24.96 8.12
C ALA A 55 6.39 26.34 7.97
N PHE A 56 5.29 26.46 7.24
CA PHE A 56 4.53 27.72 7.17
C PHE A 56 4.03 28.17 8.54
N SER A 57 3.48 27.26 9.35
CA SER A 57 3.06 27.58 10.72
C SER A 57 4.22 28.07 11.60
N PHE A 58 5.43 27.58 11.35
CA PHE A 58 6.63 28.03 12.06
C PHE A 58 7.08 29.43 11.61
N PHE A 59 7.06 29.71 10.31
CA PHE A 59 7.39 31.03 9.77
C PHE A 59 6.39 32.12 10.18
N THR A 60 5.12 31.78 10.42
CA THR A 60 4.11 32.75 10.89
C THR A 60 4.22 33.08 12.39
N GLY A 61 5.23 32.56 13.10
CA GLY A 61 5.57 32.97 14.46
C GLY A 61 4.70 32.34 15.57
N ASN A 62 3.95 31.28 15.27
CA ASN A 62 3.17 30.58 16.28
C ASN A 62 4.09 29.84 17.27
N PRO A 63 4.02 30.10 18.59
CA PRO A 63 4.89 29.44 19.58
C PRO A 63 4.73 27.91 19.61
N SER A 64 3.56 27.39 19.26
CA SER A 64 3.31 25.94 19.20
C SER A 64 3.77 25.29 17.89
N ALA A 65 4.16 26.07 16.88
CA ALA A 65 4.53 25.53 15.57
C ALA A 65 5.82 24.71 15.58
N ARG A 66 6.75 24.99 16.52
CA ARG A 66 7.95 24.17 16.69
C ARG A 66 7.60 22.72 17.06
N SER A 67 6.56 22.54 17.87
CA SER A 67 6.05 21.20 18.23
C SER A 67 5.44 20.50 17.02
N HIS A 68 4.59 21.19 16.25
CA HIS A 68 4.01 20.63 15.02
C HIS A 68 5.07 20.26 13.98
N LEU A 69 6.12 21.07 13.83
CA LEU A 69 7.23 20.78 12.94
C LEU A 69 8.01 19.54 13.39
N TRP A 70 8.29 19.41 14.69
CA TRP A 70 8.90 18.20 15.24
C TRP A 70 8.04 16.95 15.04
N LEU A 71 6.73 17.05 15.28
CA LEU A 71 5.79 15.94 15.06
C LEU A 71 5.73 15.55 13.58
N ALA A 72 5.76 16.52 12.66
CA ALA A 72 5.81 16.26 11.21
C ALA A 72 7.11 15.57 10.78
N ILE A 73 8.26 15.97 11.33
CA ILE A 73 9.56 15.32 11.06
C ILE A 73 9.55 13.88 11.60
N ILE A 74 9.12 13.67 12.84
CA ILE A 74 9.08 12.34 13.44
C ILE A 74 8.10 11.44 12.69
N GLY A 75 6.92 11.96 12.35
CA GLY A 75 5.91 11.24 11.55
C GLY A 75 6.43 10.85 10.18
N MET A 76 7.20 11.71 9.51
CA MET A 76 7.89 11.38 8.26
C MET A 76 8.88 10.23 8.47
N ILE A 77 9.80 10.35 9.43
CA ILE A 77 10.86 9.34 9.66
C ILE A 77 10.24 7.98 9.92
N VAL A 78 9.19 7.91 10.75
CA VAL A 78 8.50 6.65 11.05
C VAL A 78 7.73 6.14 9.82
N GLY A 79 7.04 7.02 9.09
CA GLY A 79 6.25 6.67 7.92
C GLY A 79 7.07 6.09 6.75
N PHE A 80 8.22 6.69 6.44
CA PHE A 80 9.15 6.16 5.42
C PHE A 80 10.10 5.09 5.93
N GLY A 81 10.37 5.06 7.24
CA GLY A 81 11.25 4.08 7.87
C GLY A 81 10.61 2.70 8.05
N ALA A 82 9.28 2.64 8.19
CA ALA A 82 8.53 1.39 8.36
C ALA A 82 8.85 0.29 7.32
N PRO A 83 8.83 0.55 5.99
CA PRO A 83 9.18 -0.47 5.00
C PRO A 83 10.63 -0.99 5.12
N SER A 84 11.58 -0.13 5.51
CA SER A 84 12.97 -0.54 5.74
C SER A 84 13.09 -1.51 6.91
N ILE A 85 12.34 -1.28 7.99
CA ILE A 85 12.31 -2.15 9.18
C ILE A 85 11.68 -3.51 8.84
N VAL A 86 10.55 -3.51 8.12
CA VAL A 86 9.91 -4.76 7.66
C VAL A 86 10.84 -5.55 6.76
N THR A 87 11.56 -4.88 5.86
CA THR A 87 12.53 -5.54 4.97
C THR A 87 13.70 -6.13 5.76
N PHE A 88 14.22 -5.40 6.75
CA PHE A 88 15.27 -5.88 7.65
C PHE A 88 14.84 -7.14 8.42
N LEU A 89 13.65 -7.12 9.04
CA LEU A 89 13.13 -8.29 9.77
C LEU A 89 12.91 -9.51 8.87
N ARG A 90 12.40 -9.31 7.65
CA ARG A 90 12.24 -10.40 6.67
C ARG A 90 13.59 -11.00 6.24
N GLY A 91 14.63 -10.17 6.16
CA GLY A 91 15.99 -10.62 5.86
C GLY A 91 16.68 -11.38 7.00
N LEU A 92 16.18 -11.29 8.24
CA LEU A 92 16.70 -12.03 9.40
C LEU A 92 16.00 -13.38 9.62
N VAL A 93 14.78 -13.53 9.10
CA VAL A 93 13.96 -14.75 9.24
C VAL A 93 14.20 -15.77 8.13
N ASN A 94 14.72 -15.32 6.98
CA ASN A 94 15.25 -16.18 5.91
C ASN A 94 16.71 -16.54 6.18
#